data_AF-W7NHD9-F1
#
_entry.id   AF-W7NHD9-F1
#
_cell.length_a   1.000
_cell.length_b   1.000
_cell.length_c   1.000
_cell.angle_alpha   90.00
_cell.angle_beta   90.00
_cell.angle_gamma   90.00
#
_symmetry.space_group_name_H-M   'P 1'
#
loop_
_entity.id
_entity.type
_entity.pdbx_description
1 polymer ?
#
loop_
_entity_poly.entity_id
_entity_poly.type
_entity_poly.pdbx_seq_one_letter_code
_entity_poly.pdbx_strand_id
1 'polypeptide(L)'
;MRQSPVRLPLIHHGIPRNAKNDAVRDALRLEVRRQEDVVRLKRIELTNLQQTKIHRLEYALQIAQAAGISRPVYSNGQGIKDDPDFSVMLGSQGLSRKLQIEKALNNIAELNVDLRNQEYRLTMLKQIIVPDLSFPVVNFLQPATLPVKKEGPDSLMIVLLAALTGLTAGAGQHLLQQAWQKQKESHA
;
A
#
# COMPACT_ATOMS: atom_id res chain seq x y z
N MET A 1 24.78 -30.46 -38.36
CA MET A 1 23.37 -30.82 -38.10
C MET A 1 22.71 -29.71 -37.28
N ARG A 2 21.45 -29.42 -37.62
CA ARG A 2 20.57 -28.33 -37.16
C ARG A 2 20.74 -27.88 -35.71
N GLN A 3 20.82 -26.56 -35.53
CA GLN A 3 20.40 -25.91 -34.29
C GLN A 3 18.89 -26.10 -34.11
N SER A 4 18.48 -26.54 -32.93
CA SER A 4 17.13 -26.31 -32.41
C SER A 4 17.31 -25.61 -31.05
N PRO A 5 16.72 -24.42 -30.83
CA PRO A 5 16.93 -23.65 -29.61
C PRO A 5 16.01 -24.20 -28.52
N VAL A 6 16.57 -24.92 -27.54
CA VAL A 6 15.78 -25.37 -26.38
C VAL A 6 15.67 -24.20 -25.40
N ARG A 7 14.48 -23.57 -25.39
CA ARG A 7 14.08 -22.51 -24.45
C ARG A 7 14.10 -23.03 -23.01
N LEU A 8 15.01 -22.49 -22.19
CA LEU A 8 14.78 -22.22 -20.76
C LEU A 8 15.17 -20.75 -20.54
N PRO A 9 14.35 -19.90 -19.87
CA PRO A 9 13.66 -20.21 -18.61
C PRO A 9 12.18 -19.75 -18.58
N LEU A 10 11.25 -20.58 -18.09
CA LEU A 10 9.83 -20.17 -17.99
C LEU A 10 9.13 -20.55 -16.67
N ILE A 11 9.88 -20.83 -15.59
CA ILE A 11 9.27 -21.17 -14.29
C ILE A 11 9.39 -20.04 -13.24
N HIS A 12 10.25 -19.03 -13.46
CA HIS A 12 10.38 -17.89 -12.52
C HIS A 12 9.51 -16.67 -12.84
N HIS A 13 8.73 -16.69 -13.93
CA HIS A 13 7.75 -15.63 -14.26
C HIS A 13 6.37 -15.84 -13.64
N GLY A 14 6.26 -16.67 -12.60
CA GLY A 14 5.00 -16.93 -11.89
C GLY A 14 4.46 -15.74 -11.09
N ILE A 15 5.22 -14.66 -10.93
CA ILE A 15 4.69 -13.40 -10.40
C ILE A 15 4.41 -12.48 -11.60
N PRO A 16 3.14 -12.12 -11.86
CA PRO A 16 2.81 -11.24 -12.96
C PRO A 16 3.58 -9.92 -12.79
N ARG A 17 4.36 -9.56 -13.82
CA ARG A 17 5.29 -8.41 -13.82
C ARG A 17 4.63 -7.09 -13.38
N ASN A 18 3.31 -6.99 -13.52
CA ASN A 18 2.50 -5.82 -13.20
C ASN A 18 1.92 -5.80 -11.77
N ALA A 19 1.87 -6.92 -11.03
CA ALA A 19 1.20 -6.94 -9.71
C ALA A 19 1.78 -5.92 -8.71
N LYS A 20 3.10 -5.65 -8.78
CA LYS A 20 3.73 -4.62 -7.95
C LYS A 20 3.31 -3.20 -8.36
N ASN A 21 3.22 -2.93 -9.66
CA ASN A 21 2.79 -1.62 -10.17
C ASN A 21 1.31 -1.38 -9.85
N ASP A 22 0.49 -2.41 -9.97
CA ASP A 22 -0.93 -2.36 -9.64
C ASP A 22 -1.14 -2.12 -8.13
N ALA A 23 -0.36 -2.79 -7.26
CA ALA A 23 -0.38 -2.53 -5.82
C ALA A 23 0.04 -1.09 -5.46
N VAL A 24 1.06 -0.53 -6.12
CA VAL A 24 1.48 0.87 -5.91
C VAL A 24 0.40 1.85 -6.38
N ARG A 25 -0.23 1.58 -7.53
CA ARG A 25 -1.36 2.37 -8.03
C ARG A 25 -2.55 2.31 -7.08
N ASP A 26 -2.84 1.15 -6.51
CA ASP A 26 -3.93 0.97 -5.55
C ASP A 26 -3.64 1.66 -4.23
N ALA A 27 -2.40 1.59 -3.73
CA ALA A 27 -1.97 2.35 -2.56
C ALA A 27 -2.09 3.87 -2.79
N LEU A 28 -1.67 4.37 -3.96
CA LEU A 28 -1.83 5.77 -4.33
C LEU A 28 -3.31 6.19 -4.40
N ARG A 29 -4.17 5.37 -5.02
CA ARG A 29 -5.62 5.62 -5.08
C ARG A 29 -6.24 5.68 -3.69
N LEU A 30 -5.83 4.78 -2.79
CA LEU A 30 -6.31 4.76 -1.42
C LEU A 30 -5.87 6.03 -0.67
N GLU A 31 -4.61 6.43 -0.82
CA GLU A 31 -4.09 7.63 -0.18
C GLU A 31 -4.76 8.91 -0.69
N VAL A 32 -5.01 9.00 -1.99
CA VAL A 32 -5.81 10.10 -2.58
C VAL A 32 -7.20 10.14 -1.96
N ARG A 33 -7.93 9.02 -1.91
CA ARG A 33 -9.28 8.97 -1.30
C ARG A 33 -9.25 9.38 0.17
N ARG A 34 -8.28 8.87 0.93
CA ARG A 34 -8.09 9.22 2.34
C ARG A 34 -7.90 10.73 2.49
N GLN A 35 -7.06 11.32 1.66
CA GLN A 35 -6.80 12.76 1.68
C GLN A 35 -8.02 13.59 1.25
N GLU A 36 -8.81 13.11 0.28
CA GLU A 36 -10.09 13.73 -0.09
C GLU A 36 -11.08 13.73 1.07
N ASP A 37 -11.19 12.61 1.80
CA ASP A 37 -12.05 12.49 2.97
C ASP A 37 -11.62 13.46 4.07
N VAL A 38 -10.31 13.58 4.34
CA VAL A 38 -9.77 14.54 5.33
C VAL A 38 -10.12 15.98 4.95
N VAL A 39 -9.90 16.38 3.69
CA VAL A 39 -10.23 17.73 3.21
C VAL A 39 -11.74 17.99 3.31
N ARG A 40 -12.57 17.00 2.92
CA ARG A 40 -14.03 17.11 2.99
C ARG A 40 -14.52 17.29 4.42
N LEU A 41 -14.05 16.45 5.34
CA LEU A 41 -14.42 16.54 6.75
C LEU A 41 -13.98 17.86 7.38
N LYS A 42 -12.75 18.30 7.08
CA LYS A 42 -12.25 19.58 7.59
C LYS A 42 -13.07 20.76 7.07
N ARG A 43 -13.48 20.74 5.80
CA ARG A 43 -14.36 21.76 5.23
C ARG A 43 -15.71 21.79 5.94
N ILE A 44 -16.34 20.64 6.18
CA ILE A 44 -17.61 20.54 6.92
C ILE A 44 -17.46 21.07 8.35
N GLU A 45 -16.41 20.66 9.06
CA GLU A 45 -16.10 21.13 10.42
C GLU A 45 -16.00 22.66 10.46
N LEU A 46 -15.24 23.26 9.54
CA LEU A 46 -15.06 24.70 9.50
C LEU A 46 -16.34 25.44 9.11
N THR A 47 -17.18 24.88 8.23
CA THR A 47 -18.51 25.43 7.94
C THR A 47 -19.40 25.43 9.18
N ASN A 48 -19.42 24.34 9.94
CA ASN A 48 -20.20 24.24 11.17
C ASN A 48 -19.70 25.23 12.23
N LEU A 49 -18.38 25.43 12.33
CA LEU A 49 -17.78 26.43 13.21
C LEU A 49 -18.14 27.86 12.77
N GLN A 50 -18.12 28.16 11.47
CA GLN A 50 -18.53 29.45 10.93
C GLN A 50 -20.01 29.71 11.22
N GLN A 51 -20.89 28.75 10.97
CA GLN A 51 -22.33 28.88 11.25
C GLN A 51 -22.59 29.10 12.74
N THR A 52 -21.89 28.35 13.61
CA THR A 52 -21.95 28.55 15.06
C THR A 52 -21.51 29.96 15.43
N LYS A 53 -20.42 30.46 14.84
CA LYS A 53 -19.93 31.83 15.07
C LYS A 53 -20.95 32.88 14.61
N ILE A 54 -21.59 32.68 13.46
CA ILE A 54 -22.65 33.56 12.95
C ILE A 54 -23.79 33.65 13.97
N HIS A 55 -24.30 32.53 14.46
CA HIS A 55 -25.37 32.53 15.47
C HIS A 55 -24.93 33.22 16.78
N ARG A 56 -23.71 32.96 17.25
CA ARG A 56 -23.18 33.67 18.42
C ARG A 56 -23.09 35.17 18.22
N LEU A 57 -22.66 35.63 17.04
CA LEU A 57 -22.63 37.05 16.70
C LEU A 57 -24.03 37.65 16.58
N GLU A 58 -25.01 36.90 16.08
CA GLU A 58 -26.42 37.33 16.03
C GLU A 58 -26.99 37.53 17.43
N TYR A 59 -26.74 36.59 18.36
CA TYR A 59 -27.15 36.73 19.76
C TYR A 59 -26.44 37.90 20.46
N ALA A 60 -25.12 38.02 20.31
CA ALA A 60 -24.37 39.14 20.85
C ALA A 60 -24.88 40.49 20.32
N LEU A 61 -25.24 40.56 19.03
CA LEU A 61 -25.82 41.76 18.43
C LEU A 61 -27.18 42.12 19.05
N GLN A 62 -28.06 41.13 19.24
CA GLN A 62 -29.36 41.33 19.88
C GLN A 62 -29.22 41.81 21.33
N ILE A 63 -28.31 41.20 22.09
CA ILE A 63 -28.04 41.60 23.49
C ILE A 63 -27.47 43.02 23.53
N ALA A 64 -26.49 43.35 22.67
CA ALA A 64 -25.92 44.69 22.61
C ALA A 64 -26.96 45.76 22.23
N GLN A 65 -27.88 45.45 21.31
CA GLN A 65 -29.00 46.33 20.95
C GLN A 65 -29.97 46.52 22.12
N ALA A 66 -30.36 45.44 22.79
CA ALA A 66 -31.25 45.48 23.95
C ALA A 66 -30.63 46.25 25.14
N ALA A 67 -29.32 46.11 25.34
CA ALA A 67 -28.58 46.83 26.36
C ALA A 67 -28.27 48.30 25.99
N GLY A 68 -28.65 48.76 24.79
CA GLY A 68 -28.37 50.11 24.33
C GLY A 68 -26.89 50.38 24.03
N ILE A 69 -26.07 49.33 23.89
CA ILE A 69 -24.63 49.42 23.65
C ILE A 69 -24.37 49.53 22.15
N SER A 70 -24.26 50.77 21.65
CA SER A 70 -24.04 51.03 20.22
C SER A 70 -22.57 51.08 19.81
N ARG A 71 -21.71 51.64 20.67
CA ARG A 71 -20.27 51.83 20.44
C ARG A 71 -19.45 50.88 21.32
N PRO A 72 -18.17 50.63 20.98
CA PRO A 72 -17.33 49.78 21.80
C PRO A 72 -17.25 50.31 23.24
N VAL A 73 -17.44 49.42 24.20
CA VAL A 73 -17.33 49.74 25.63
C VAL A 73 -15.90 49.46 26.05
N TYR A 74 -15.12 50.52 26.16
CA TYR A 74 -13.80 50.44 26.75
C TYR A 74 -13.91 50.65 28.24
N SER A 75 -13.29 49.77 29.01
CA SER A 75 -13.11 50.04 30.42
C SER A 75 -11.90 50.94 30.64
N ASN A 76 -12.07 51.96 31.47
CA ASN A 76 -10.99 52.82 31.97
C ASN A 76 -10.10 52.08 33.00
N GLY A 77 -9.60 50.89 32.66
CA GLY A 77 -8.69 50.11 33.50
C GLY A 77 -9.34 49.15 34.52
N GLN A 78 -10.66 48.98 34.55
CA GLN A 78 -11.35 48.01 35.41
C GLN A 78 -11.92 46.86 34.57
N GLY A 79 -11.38 45.65 34.63
CA GLY A 79 -11.82 44.55 33.76
C GLY A 79 -13.34 44.33 33.78
N ILE A 80 -14.03 44.70 32.70
CA ILE A 80 -15.44 44.36 32.51
C ILE A 80 -15.46 42.87 32.21
N LYS A 81 -16.19 42.10 33.02
CA LYS A 81 -16.50 40.71 32.72
C LYS A 81 -17.59 40.70 31.66
N ASP A 82 -17.17 40.67 30.40
CA ASP A 82 -18.06 40.37 29.29
C ASP A 82 -18.43 38.89 29.30
N ASP A 83 -19.56 38.55 28.70
CA ASP A 83 -19.98 37.16 28.54
C ASP A 83 -18.98 36.45 27.61
N PRO A 84 -18.33 35.35 28.04
CA PRO A 84 -17.40 34.61 27.20
C PRO A 84 -18.06 33.98 25.96
N ASP A 85 -19.37 33.69 26.04
CA ASP A 85 -20.14 33.10 24.95
C ASP A 85 -20.71 34.17 24.00
N PHE A 86 -21.10 35.33 24.53
CA PHE A 86 -21.73 36.42 23.76
C PHE A 86 -21.16 37.81 24.07
N SER A 87 -19.92 38.04 23.65
CA SER A 87 -19.25 39.33 23.89
C SER A 87 -19.98 40.52 23.25
N VAL A 88 -20.41 41.47 24.08
CA VAL A 88 -21.09 42.71 23.65
C VAL A 88 -20.16 43.92 23.58
N MET A 89 -18.91 43.79 24.03
CA MET A 89 -17.96 44.91 24.17
C MET A 89 -17.68 45.67 22.88
N LEU A 90 -17.80 45.05 21.70
CA LEU A 90 -17.57 45.72 20.42
C LEU A 90 -18.72 46.69 20.04
N GLY A 91 -19.86 46.59 20.75
CA GLY A 91 -21.08 47.35 20.48
C GLY A 91 -21.82 46.87 19.24
N SER A 92 -23.11 47.22 19.15
CA SER A 92 -23.99 46.73 18.08
C SER A 92 -23.52 47.13 16.67
N GLN A 93 -22.88 48.31 16.52
CA GLN A 93 -22.35 48.74 15.21
C GLN A 93 -21.20 47.83 14.73
N GLY A 94 -20.23 47.56 15.61
CA GLY A 94 -19.09 46.71 15.25
C GLY A 94 -19.47 45.24 15.13
N LEU A 95 -20.37 44.74 15.99
CA LEU A 95 -20.92 43.39 15.87
C LEU A 95 -21.70 43.19 14.57
N SER A 96 -22.53 44.16 14.16
CA SER A 96 -23.25 44.11 12.88
C SER A 96 -22.29 44.04 11.69
N ARG A 97 -21.23 44.87 11.69
CA ARG A 97 -20.22 44.81 10.62
C ARG A 97 -19.45 43.49 10.60
N LYS A 98 -19.07 42.97 11.78
CA LYS A 98 -18.40 41.67 11.90
C LYS A 98 -19.30 40.53 11.42
N LEU A 99 -20.58 40.55 11.78
CA LEU A 99 -21.57 39.59 11.29
C LEU A 99 -21.69 39.63 9.77
N GLN A 100 -21.71 40.83 9.17
CA GLN A 100 -21.77 41.00 7.72
C GLN A 100 -20.52 40.43 7.03
N ILE A 101 -19.33 40.61 7.60
CA ILE A 101 -18.08 40.05 7.07
C ILE A 101 -18.11 38.52 7.13
N GLU A 102 -18.49 37.95 8.27
CA GLU A 102 -18.55 36.49 8.45
C GLU A 102 -19.62 35.84 7.55
N LYS A 103 -20.74 36.51 7.29
CA LYS A 103 -21.78 36.07 6.33
C LYS A 103 -21.36 36.22 4.86
N ALA A 104 -20.56 37.23 4.53
CA ALA A 104 -20.05 37.46 3.18
C ALA A 104 -18.88 36.52 2.83
N LEU A 105 -18.29 35.85 3.84
CA LEU A 105 -17.18 34.93 3.63
C LEU A 105 -17.66 33.61 3.01
N ASN A 106 -17.66 33.57 1.68
CA ASN A 106 -18.06 32.40 0.89
C ASN A 106 -16.98 31.30 0.87
N ASN A 107 -15.70 31.65 1.05
CA ASN A 107 -14.60 30.69 0.96
C ASN A 107 -13.81 30.58 2.27
N ILE A 108 -14.14 29.56 3.05
CA ILE A 108 -13.51 29.26 4.33
C ILE A 108 -12.01 28.90 4.17
N ALA A 109 -11.62 28.38 2.99
CA ALA A 109 -10.24 28.01 2.71
C ALA A 109 -9.30 29.23 2.53
N GLU A 110 -9.86 30.43 2.28
CA GLU A 110 -9.05 31.63 2.08
C GLU A 110 -8.39 32.10 3.39
N LEU A 111 -9.10 31.94 4.51
CA LEU A 111 -8.63 32.31 5.84
C LEU A 111 -8.03 31.14 6.63
N ASN A 112 -8.17 29.89 6.16
CA ASN A 112 -7.65 28.71 6.85
C ASN A 112 -6.42 28.13 6.13
N VAL A 113 -5.23 28.39 6.70
CA VAL A 113 -3.94 27.93 6.16
C VAL A 113 -3.85 26.39 6.12
N ASP A 114 -4.41 25.71 7.13
CA ASP A 114 -4.33 24.26 7.22
C ASP A 114 -5.15 23.59 6.11
N LEU A 115 -6.39 24.03 5.88
CA LEU A 115 -7.24 23.51 4.80
C LEU A 115 -6.56 23.72 3.44
N ARG A 116 -5.98 24.90 3.21
CA ARG A 116 -5.22 25.20 1.99
C ARG A 116 -4.03 24.27 1.80
N ASN A 117 -3.30 23.96 2.88
CA ASN A 117 -2.19 23.01 2.85
C ASN A 117 -2.67 21.58 2.54
N GLN A 118 -3.82 21.16 3.09
CA GLN A 118 -4.39 19.84 2.81
C GLN A 118 -4.86 19.72 1.36
N GLU A 119 -5.46 20.77 0.79
CA GLU A 119 -5.86 20.85 -0.61
C GLU A 119 -4.65 20.86 -1.56
N TYR A 120 -3.57 21.54 -1.17
CA TYR A 120 -2.31 21.51 -1.91
C TYR A 120 -1.73 20.10 -1.94
N ARG A 121 -1.66 19.40 -0.79
CA ARG A 121 -1.20 18.01 -0.72
C ARG A 121 -2.05 17.08 -1.59
N LEU A 122 -3.37 17.25 -1.57
CA LEU A 122 -4.27 16.48 -2.43
C LEU A 122 -3.99 16.73 -3.92
N THR A 123 -3.74 17.98 -4.30
CA THR A 123 -3.40 18.35 -5.68
C THR A 123 -2.08 17.71 -6.10
N MET A 124 -1.06 17.75 -5.25
CA MET A 124 0.22 17.09 -5.49
C MET A 124 0.05 15.57 -5.66
N LEU A 125 -0.74 14.92 -4.79
CA LEU A 125 -1.02 13.47 -4.89
C LEU A 125 -1.72 13.10 -6.21
N LYS A 126 -2.67 13.93 -6.67
CA LYS A 126 -3.38 13.72 -7.95
C LYS A 126 -2.48 13.89 -9.18
N GLN A 127 -1.39 14.64 -9.06
CA GLN A 127 -0.41 14.84 -10.12
C GLN A 127 0.63 13.70 -10.19
N ILE A 128 0.68 12.80 -9.21
CA ILE A 128 1.60 11.66 -9.22
C ILE A 128 1.18 10.68 -10.31
N ILE A 129 2.02 10.54 -11.34
CA ILE A 129 1.91 9.51 -12.36
C ILE A 129 2.84 8.37 -11.95
N VAL A 130 2.30 7.17 -11.77
CA VAL A 130 3.09 5.97 -11.46
C VAL A 130 3.51 5.31 -12.78
N PRO A 131 4.78 5.44 -13.21
CA PRO A 131 5.25 4.76 -14.42
C PRO A 131 5.26 3.25 -14.21
N ASP A 132 5.21 2.49 -15.31
CA ASP A 132 5.41 1.04 -15.25
C ASP A 132 6.86 0.71 -14.90
N LEU A 133 7.10 0.41 -13.63
CA LEU A 133 8.41 0.07 -13.11
C LEU A 133 8.63 -1.44 -13.25
N SER A 134 9.76 -1.84 -13.85
CA SER A 134 10.16 -3.24 -13.91
C SER A 134 11.18 -3.51 -12.81
N PHE A 135 10.69 -3.95 -11.64
CA PHE A 135 11.56 -4.36 -10.55
C PHE A 135 11.94 -5.84 -10.70
N PRO A 136 13.22 -6.20 -10.87
CA PRO A 136 13.63 -7.59 -10.78
C PRO A 136 13.28 -8.10 -9.37
N VAL A 137 12.48 -9.17 -9.29
CA VAL A 137 12.08 -9.76 -7.99
C VAL A 137 13.27 -10.40 -7.29
N VAL A 138 14.21 -10.94 -8.08
CA VAL A 138 15.44 -11.56 -7.62
C VAL A 138 16.57 -11.21 -8.58
N ASN A 139 17.76 -11.01 -8.03
CA ASN A 139 18.99 -10.89 -8.81
C ASN A 139 19.68 -12.26 -8.82
N PHE A 140 19.83 -12.86 -9.98
CA PHE A 140 20.54 -14.12 -10.11
C PHE A 140 22.05 -13.85 -10.14
N LEU A 141 22.81 -14.48 -9.24
CA LEU A 141 24.27 -14.42 -9.26
C LEU A 141 24.85 -15.18 -10.47
N GLN A 142 24.14 -16.21 -10.94
CA GLN A 142 24.54 -17.01 -12.09
C GLN A 142 23.32 -17.26 -12.98
N PRO A 143 23.47 -17.15 -14.32
CA PRO A 143 22.41 -17.55 -15.23
C PRO A 143 22.16 -19.06 -15.10
N ALA A 144 20.93 -19.49 -15.41
CA ALA A 144 20.59 -20.91 -15.39
C ALA A 144 21.55 -21.69 -16.30
N THR A 145 22.38 -22.54 -15.70
CA THR A 145 23.32 -23.40 -16.43
C THR A 145 22.61 -24.66 -16.91
N LEU A 146 22.86 -25.06 -18.15
CA LEU A 146 22.41 -26.35 -18.63
C LEU A 146 23.24 -27.46 -17.97
N PRO A 147 22.63 -28.59 -17.56
CA PRO A 147 23.36 -29.69 -16.96
C PRO A 147 24.35 -30.26 -17.98
N VAL A 148 25.64 -30.22 -17.64
CA VAL A 148 26.73 -30.70 -18.51
C VAL A 148 26.80 -32.23 -18.51
N LYS A 149 26.39 -32.87 -17.40
CA LYS A 149 26.25 -34.31 -17.28
C LYS A 149 24.80 -34.64 -16.95
N LYS A 150 24.28 -35.72 -17.54
CA LYS A 150 22.97 -36.26 -17.18
C LYS A 150 22.99 -36.69 -15.71
N GLU A 151 22.11 -36.11 -14.90
CA GLU A 151 21.81 -36.57 -13.55
C GLU A 151 21.21 -37.99 -13.64
N GLY A 152 21.89 -38.99 -13.09
CA GLY A 152 21.50 -40.40 -13.13
C GLY A 152 22.68 -41.36 -12.93
N PRO A 153 22.44 -42.66 -12.63
CA PRO A 153 23.51 -43.64 -12.51
C PRO A 153 24.32 -43.69 -13.80
N ASP A 154 25.64 -43.59 -13.67
CA ASP A 154 26.54 -43.61 -14.82
C ASP A 154 26.34 -44.91 -15.59
N SER A 155 26.37 -44.86 -16.92
CA SER A 155 26.20 -46.05 -17.76
C SER A 155 27.25 -47.11 -17.40
N LEU A 156 28.46 -46.67 -17.03
CA LEU A 156 29.52 -47.56 -16.56
C LEU A 156 29.17 -48.24 -15.24
N MET A 157 28.53 -47.53 -14.31
CA MET A 157 28.09 -48.08 -13.04
C MET A 157 26.99 -49.14 -13.23
N ILE A 158 26.05 -48.89 -14.14
CA ILE A 158 25.00 -49.86 -14.50
C ILE A 158 25.63 -51.13 -15.10
N VAL A 159 26.56 -50.97 -16.05
CA VAL A 159 27.24 -52.10 -16.71
C VAL A 159 28.04 -52.92 -15.69
N LEU A 160 28.75 -52.26 -14.77
CA LEU A 160 29.55 -52.94 -13.76
C LEU A 160 28.67 -53.76 -12.79
N LEU A 161 27.54 -53.19 -12.36
CA LEU A 161 26.57 -53.94 -11.55
C LEU A 161 25.99 -55.14 -12.29
N ALA A 162 25.62 -54.96 -13.57
CA ALA A 162 25.08 -56.04 -14.39
C ALA A 162 26.11 -57.18 -14.61
N ALA A 163 27.39 -56.84 -14.75
CA ALA A 163 28.46 -57.83 -14.90
C ALA A 163 28.65 -58.65 -13.61
N LEU A 164 28.68 -57.99 -12.45
CA LEU A 164 28.82 -58.66 -11.15
C LEU A 164 27.65 -59.62 -10.86
N THR A 165 26.42 -59.21 -11.15
CA THR A 165 25.24 -60.06 -10.97
C THR A 165 25.22 -61.21 -11.98
N GLY A 166 25.62 -60.97 -13.23
CA GLY A 166 25.73 -62.02 -14.25
C GLY A 166 26.76 -63.10 -13.90
N LEU A 167 27.92 -62.70 -13.39
CA LEU A 167 28.97 -63.64 -12.98
C LEU A 167 28.54 -64.54 -11.82
N THR A 168 27.89 -63.96 -10.79
CA THR A 168 27.43 -64.73 -9.63
C THR A 168 26.28 -65.68 -10.01
N ALA A 169 25.31 -65.22 -10.80
CA ALA A 169 24.22 -66.05 -11.28
C ALA A 169 24.71 -67.19 -12.19
N GLY A 170 25.64 -66.90 -13.10
CA GLY A 170 26.20 -67.90 -14.02
C GLY A 170 26.99 -68.99 -13.29
N ALA A 171 27.85 -68.61 -12.35
CA ALA A 171 28.58 -69.57 -11.51
C ALA A 171 27.61 -70.42 -10.66
N GLY A 172 26.58 -69.80 -10.08
CA GLY A 172 25.56 -70.50 -9.31
C GLY A 172 24.80 -71.55 -10.13
N GLN A 173 24.39 -71.19 -11.36
CA GLN A 173 23.68 -72.12 -12.25
C GLN A 173 24.55 -73.34 -12.61
N HIS A 174 25.83 -73.13 -12.92
CA HIS A 174 26.73 -74.22 -13.28
C HIS A 174 26.99 -75.17 -12.11
N LEU A 175 27.18 -74.64 -10.89
CA LEU A 175 27.34 -75.46 -9.69
C LEU A 175 26.10 -76.31 -9.39
N LEU A 176 24.89 -75.74 -9.55
CA LEU A 176 23.64 -76.49 -9.40
C LEU A 176 23.49 -77.60 -10.44
N GLN A 177 23.84 -77.34 -11.70
CA GLN A 177 23.83 -78.36 -12.75
C GLN A 177 24.78 -79.51 -12.44
N GLN A 178 26.01 -79.19 -11.99
CA GLN A 178 26.99 -80.20 -11.58
C GLN A 178 26.52 -81.01 -10.36
N ALA A 179 25.88 -80.35 -9.37
CA ALA A 179 25.34 -81.03 -8.20
C ALA A 179 24.21 -82.01 -8.57
N TRP A 180 23.31 -81.61 -9.46
CA TRP A 180 22.24 -82.49 -9.95
C TRP A 180 22.75 -83.65 -10.80
N GLN A 181 23.78 -83.45 -11.63
CA GLN A 181 24.42 -84.54 -12.37
C GLN A 181 25.06 -85.55 -11.41
N LYS A 182 25.83 -85.08 -10.41
CA LYS A 182 26.40 -85.95 -9.37
C LYS A 182 25.33 -86.72 -8.60
N GLN A 183 24.19 -86.10 -8.30
CA GLN A 183 23.10 -86.78 -7.60
C GLN A 183 22.44 -87.86 -8.46
N LYS A 184 22.31 -87.64 -9.79
CA LYS A 184 21.82 -88.67 -10.72
C LYS A 184 22.80 -89.84 -10.86
N GLU A 185 24.09 -89.58 -10.88
CA GLU A 185 25.13 -90.63 -10.91
C GLU A 185 25.18 -91.43 -9.60
N SER A 186 24.88 -90.82 -8.46
CA SER A 186 24.83 -91.49 -7.15
C SER A 186 23.58 -92.35 -6.93
N HIS A 187 22.58 -92.26 -7.81
CA HIS A 187 21.32 -93.02 -7.74
C HIS A 187 21.09 -93.95 -8.94
N ALA A 188 22.11 -94.15 -9.79
CA ALA A 188 22.17 -95.17 -10.82
C ALA A 188 23.03 -96.35 -10.34
#